data_AF-A0ABD4T2I4-F1
#
_entry.id   AF-A0ABD4T2I4-F1
#
_cell.length_a   1.000
_cell.length_b   1.000
_cell.length_c   1.000
_cell.angle_alpha   90.00
_cell.angle_beta   90.00
_cell.angle_gamma   90.00
#
_symmetry.space_group_name_H-M   'P 1'
#
loop_
_entity.id
_entity.type
_entity.pdbx_description
1 polymer ?
#
loop_
_entity_poly.entity_id
_entity_poly.type
_entity_poly.pdbx_seq_one_letter_code
_entity_poly.pdbx_strand_id
1 'polypeptide(L)'
;MLNNLKLGAKLNVILLTVFLIIIAISGLFLSQLLQRNAEQEITSEAQLLMETMQSVRTYTSQEVNPELAARLETETDFIEETVPGYSARQVFEYLRKRESADNGEKPYEYFYYKEATLNPTNVRDQANPFEARIVEKFRKNEATGQVTGFRDDLGVRLFYVANPIKIEKESCLRCHSTPEAAPKSQLISYGDQNGFGWKLNEIVGAQMVSVPASQVFNQARQLQLSVLGILLVGFLVALGILNLFLNRSIISPLQKMSTWAQRVSTGEAASEYKHQSKDEIGILASSLNRLKVSLDMAMNMLNSPQNPPNPPQ
;
A
#
# COMPACT_ATOMS: atom_id res chain seq x y z
N MET A 1 1.41 10.34 37.85
CA MET A 1 -0.06 10.45 37.62
C MET A 1 -0.83 9.13 37.83
N LEU A 2 -0.26 7.94 37.60
CA LEU A 2 -0.97 6.66 37.74
C LEU A 2 -1.39 6.28 39.17
N ASN A 3 -0.81 6.88 40.22
CA ASN A 3 -1.03 6.42 41.59
C ASN A 3 -2.45 6.67 42.13
N ASN A 4 -3.14 7.72 41.65
CA ASN A 4 -4.47 8.14 42.17
C ASN A 4 -5.67 7.53 41.40
N LEU A 5 -5.42 6.68 40.41
CA LEU A 5 -6.47 6.09 39.58
C LEU A 5 -7.05 4.82 40.23
N LYS A 6 -8.35 4.58 40.03
CA LYS A 6 -8.99 3.28 40.35
C LYS A 6 -8.32 2.16 39.54
N LEU A 7 -8.28 0.94 40.08
CA LEU A 7 -7.59 -0.20 39.47
C LEU A 7 -7.93 -0.42 37.99
N GLY A 8 -9.23 -0.36 37.64
CA GLY A 8 -9.67 -0.49 36.23
C GLY A 8 -9.16 0.62 35.31
N ALA A 9 -9.07 1.86 35.80
CA ALA A 9 -8.53 2.97 35.02
C ALA A 9 -7.03 2.83 34.79
N LYS A 10 -6.26 2.34 35.77
CA LYS A 10 -4.83 2.05 35.59
C LYS A 10 -4.62 1.00 34.49
N LEU A 11 -5.39 -0.09 34.53
CA LEU A 11 -5.30 -1.15 33.54
C LEU A 11 -5.65 -0.64 32.13
N ASN A 12 -6.74 0.13 32.00
CA ASN A 12 -7.15 0.69 30.71
C ASN A 12 -6.10 1.61 30.11
N VAL A 13 -5.43 2.44 30.93
CA VAL A 13 -4.33 3.29 30.45
C VAL A 13 -3.16 2.45 29.93
N ILE A 14 -2.78 1.38 30.64
CA ILE A 14 -1.71 0.48 30.21
C ILE A 14 -2.08 -0.21 28.90
N LEU A 15 -3.27 -0.81 28.82
CA LEU A 15 -3.76 -1.51 27.63
C LEU A 15 -3.85 -0.59 26.42
N LEU A 16 -4.37 0.63 26.60
CA LEU A 16 -4.48 1.61 25.54
C LEU A 16 -3.09 2.07 25.08
N THR A 17 -2.13 2.24 25.99
CA THR A 17 -0.75 2.58 25.63
C THR A 17 -0.10 1.46 24.82
N VAL A 18 -0.20 0.21 25.28
CA VAL A 18 0.34 -0.96 24.57
C VAL A 18 -0.31 -1.10 23.20
N PHE A 19 -1.62 -0.91 23.12
CA PHE A 19 -2.36 -0.99 21.86
C PHE A 19 -1.95 0.09 20.87
N LEU A 20 -1.79 1.35 21.31
CA LEU A 20 -1.33 2.43 20.44
C LEU A 20 0.06 2.15 19.89
N ILE A 21 0.97 1.60 20.71
CA ILE A 21 2.30 1.20 20.26
C ILE A 21 2.21 0.09 19.21
N ILE A 22 1.42 -0.95 19.45
CA ILE A 22 1.23 -2.06 18.50
C ILE A 22 0.61 -1.54 17.20
N ILE A 23 -0.46 -0.75 17.25
CA ILE A 23 -1.08 -0.16 16.06
C ILE A 23 -0.11 0.72 15.30
N ALA A 24 0.71 1.53 15.97
CA ALA A 24 1.68 2.38 15.30
C ALA A 24 2.71 1.52 14.54
N ILE A 25 3.28 0.50 15.19
CA ILE A 25 4.27 -0.40 14.58
C ILE A 25 3.64 -1.20 13.43
N SER A 26 2.50 -1.84 13.67
CA SER A 26 1.78 -2.62 12.65
C SER A 26 1.32 -1.74 11.49
N GLY A 27 0.87 -0.51 11.76
CA GLY A 27 0.45 0.46 10.76
C GLY A 27 1.60 0.91 9.87
N LEU A 28 2.78 1.17 10.45
CA LEU A 28 4.00 1.47 9.70
C LEU A 28 4.44 0.29 8.83
N PHE A 29 4.48 -0.91 9.40
CA PHE A 29 4.83 -2.13 8.66
C PHE A 29 3.86 -2.40 7.51
N LEU A 30 2.55 -2.31 7.77
CA LEU A 30 1.52 -2.48 6.76
C LEU A 30 1.61 -1.42 5.66
N SER A 31 1.90 -0.16 6.02
CA SER A 31 2.12 0.92 5.05
C SER A 31 3.26 0.59 4.10
N GLN A 32 4.39 0.12 4.63
CA GLN A 32 5.56 -0.24 3.81
C GLN A 32 5.26 -1.44 2.91
N LEU A 33 4.57 -2.45 3.44
CA LEU A 33 4.19 -3.64 2.66
C LEU A 33 3.24 -3.28 1.52
N LEU A 34 2.18 -2.53 1.81
CA LEU A 34 1.20 -2.13 0.81
C LEU A 34 1.80 -1.18 -0.23
N GLN A 35 2.70 -0.29 0.16
CA GLN A 35 3.41 0.57 -0.78
C GLN A 35 4.31 -0.23 -1.72
N ARG A 36 5.08 -1.19 -1.19
CA ARG A 36 5.92 -2.07 -2.02
C ARG A 36 5.10 -2.93 -2.98
N ASN A 37 3.98 -3.47 -2.51
CA ASN A 37 3.08 -4.25 -3.36
C ASN A 37 2.47 -3.36 -4.46
N ALA A 38 2.06 -2.13 -4.13
CA ALA A 38 1.56 -1.18 -5.11
C ALA A 38 2.61 -0.81 -6.17
N GLU A 39 3.86 -0.60 -5.75
CA GLU A 39 4.99 -0.35 -6.66
C GLU A 39 5.30 -1.56 -7.56
N GLN A 40 5.22 -2.78 -7.03
CA GLN A 40 5.41 -3.99 -7.82
C GLN A 40 4.28 -4.21 -8.82
N GLU A 41 3.03 -4.04 -8.40
CA GLU A 41 1.84 -4.19 -9.24
C GLU A 41 1.90 -3.25 -10.44
N ILE A 42 2.12 -1.96 -10.19
CA ILE A 42 2.17 -0.96 -11.26
C ILE A 42 3.39 -1.14 -12.18
N THR A 43 4.50 -1.63 -11.63
CA THR A 43 5.69 -1.97 -12.44
C THR A 43 5.36 -3.12 -13.39
N SER A 44 4.75 -4.19 -12.88
CA SER A 44 4.34 -5.35 -13.67
C SER A 44 3.35 -4.96 -14.77
N GLU A 45 2.35 -4.14 -14.44
CA GLU A 45 1.37 -3.64 -15.41
C GLU A 45 2.04 -2.82 -16.54
N ALA A 46 2.90 -1.87 -16.19
CA ALA A 46 3.60 -1.05 -17.17
C ALA A 46 4.59 -1.87 -18.02
N GLN A 47 5.27 -2.86 -17.44
CA GLN A 47 6.14 -3.78 -18.16
C GLN A 47 5.35 -4.68 -19.11
N LEU A 48 4.22 -5.23 -18.69
CA LEU A 48 3.36 -6.03 -19.55
C LEU A 48 2.90 -5.23 -20.77
N LEU A 49 2.48 -3.98 -20.57
CA LEU A 49 2.11 -3.08 -21.67
C LEU A 49 3.29 -2.78 -22.59
N MET A 50 4.49 -2.57 -22.04
CA MET A 50 5.72 -2.36 -22.81
C MET A 50 6.04 -3.57 -23.69
N GLU A 51 6.07 -4.77 -23.11
CA GLU A 51 6.35 -6.03 -23.82
C GLU A 51 5.26 -6.35 -24.85
N THR A 52 4.00 -5.99 -24.57
CA THR A 52 2.90 -6.13 -25.54
C THR A 52 3.14 -5.22 -26.75
N MET A 53 3.52 -3.96 -26.54
CA MET A 53 3.84 -3.05 -27.65
C MET A 53 5.10 -3.48 -28.41
N GLN A 54 6.11 -4.00 -27.70
CA GLN A 54 7.28 -4.60 -28.34
C GLN A 54 6.91 -5.83 -29.19
N SER A 55 5.94 -6.62 -28.75
CA SER A 55 5.40 -7.74 -29.53
C SER A 55 4.68 -7.27 -30.79
N VAL A 56 3.89 -6.19 -30.71
CA VAL A 56 3.28 -5.55 -31.89
C VAL A 56 4.36 -5.05 -32.87
N ARG A 57 5.44 -4.43 -32.39
CA ARG A 57 6.58 -4.03 -33.22
C ARG A 57 7.23 -5.23 -33.92
N THR A 58 7.41 -6.31 -33.17
CA THR A 58 8.03 -7.55 -33.66
C THR A 58 7.17 -8.16 -34.76
N TYR A 59 5.86 -8.32 -34.53
CA TYR A 59 4.90 -8.78 -35.53
C TYR A 59 4.91 -7.90 -36.78
N THR A 60 4.89 -6.58 -36.60
CA THR A 60 4.93 -5.64 -37.73
C THR A 60 6.19 -5.81 -38.56
N SER A 61 7.34 -6.01 -37.91
CA SER A 61 8.62 -6.17 -38.60
C SER A 61 8.76 -7.53 -39.31
N GLN A 62 8.24 -8.59 -38.70
CA GLN A 62 8.44 -9.97 -39.16
C GLN A 62 7.37 -10.42 -40.15
N GLU A 63 6.13 -10.00 -39.98
CA GLU A 63 4.98 -10.50 -40.73
C GLU A 63 4.38 -9.44 -41.66
N VAL A 64 4.25 -8.19 -41.19
CA VAL A 64 3.58 -7.13 -41.98
C VAL A 64 4.52 -6.48 -42.99
N ASN A 65 5.73 -6.10 -42.57
CA ASN A 65 6.67 -5.38 -43.40
C ASN A 65 7.06 -6.14 -44.69
N PRO A 66 7.36 -7.47 -44.66
CA PRO A 66 7.70 -8.21 -45.87
C PRO A 66 6.59 -8.20 -46.93
N GLU A 67 5.32 -8.28 -46.52
CA GLU A 67 4.16 -8.28 -47.41
C GLU A 67 3.90 -6.91 -48.06
N LEU A 68 4.32 -5.83 -47.40
CA LEU A 68 4.11 -4.46 -47.86
C LEU A 68 5.36 -3.81 -48.48
N ALA A 69 6.53 -4.44 -48.37
CA ALA A 69 7.82 -3.86 -48.78
C ALA A 69 7.86 -3.49 -50.27
N ALA A 70 7.27 -4.30 -51.15
CA ALA A 70 7.22 -4.02 -52.58
C ALA A 70 6.28 -2.85 -52.92
N ARG A 71 5.17 -2.73 -52.17
CA ARG A 71 4.21 -1.63 -52.33
C ARG A 71 4.82 -0.30 -51.89
N LEU A 72 5.62 -0.30 -50.83
CA LEU A 72 6.30 0.90 -50.32
C LEU A 72 7.19 1.60 -51.37
N GLU A 73 7.76 0.84 -52.31
CA GLU A 73 8.61 1.35 -53.40
C GLU A 73 7.82 1.93 -54.58
N THR A 74 6.55 1.56 -54.71
CA THR A 74 5.74 1.83 -55.91
C THR A 74 4.57 2.77 -55.64
N GLU A 75 4.07 2.81 -54.41
CA GLU A 75 2.97 3.68 -54.01
C GLU A 75 3.44 5.10 -53.71
N THR A 76 2.57 6.07 -54.01
CA THR A 76 2.83 7.49 -53.77
C THR A 76 2.71 7.84 -52.29
N ASP A 77 1.75 7.22 -51.62
CA ASP A 77 1.44 7.47 -50.22
C ASP A 77 2.32 6.58 -49.34
N PHE A 78 2.80 7.11 -48.22
CA PHE A 78 3.60 6.32 -47.30
C PHE A 78 2.71 5.35 -46.53
N ILE A 79 3.08 4.07 -46.57
CA ILE A 79 2.36 3.00 -45.87
C ILE A 79 2.88 2.92 -44.43
N GLU A 80 2.25 3.67 -43.53
CA GLU A 80 2.67 3.84 -42.14
C GLU A 80 2.68 2.52 -41.36
N GLU A 81 1.81 1.58 -41.73
CA GLU A 81 1.70 0.24 -41.16
C GLU A 81 2.97 -0.60 -41.37
N THR A 82 3.87 -0.20 -42.28
CA THR A 82 5.20 -0.82 -42.42
C THR A 82 6.17 -0.44 -41.30
N VAL A 83 5.87 0.62 -40.54
CA VAL A 83 6.72 1.14 -39.45
C VAL A 83 6.30 0.49 -38.12
N PRO A 84 7.15 -0.33 -37.48
CA PRO A 84 6.81 -1.03 -36.25
C PRO A 84 6.29 -0.13 -35.13
N GLY A 85 6.93 1.03 -34.95
CA GLY A 85 6.53 1.98 -33.91
C GLY A 85 5.21 2.70 -34.18
N TYR A 86 4.84 2.86 -35.46
CA TYR A 86 3.51 3.37 -35.82
C TYR A 86 2.43 2.38 -35.38
N SER A 87 2.55 1.11 -35.76
CA SER A 87 1.58 0.06 -35.42
C SER A 87 1.43 -0.11 -33.92
N ALA A 88 2.53 -0.18 -33.16
CA ALA A 88 2.49 -0.26 -31.70
C ALA A 88 1.74 0.93 -31.09
N ARG A 89 2.06 2.15 -31.52
CA ARG A 89 1.38 3.34 -31.03
C ARG A 89 -0.09 3.39 -31.43
N GLN A 90 -0.47 3.02 -32.65
CA GLN A 90 -1.88 2.97 -33.06
C GLN A 90 -2.69 1.95 -32.24
N VAL A 91 -2.14 0.75 -32.02
CA VAL A 91 -2.77 -0.25 -31.16
C VAL A 91 -2.97 0.30 -29.74
N PHE A 92 -1.96 0.97 -29.18
CA PHE A 92 -2.08 1.60 -27.87
C PHE A 92 -3.10 2.75 -27.84
N GLU A 93 -3.18 3.55 -28.89
CA GLU A 93 -4.19 4.61 -29.00
C GLU A 93 -5.63 4.04 -29.03
N TYR A 94 -5.85 2.88 -29.65
CA TYR A 94 -7.14 2.20 -29.57
C TYR A 94 -7.47 1.74 -28.14
N LEU A 95 -6.47 1.25 -27.39
CA LEU A 95 -6.64 0.94 -25.97
C LEU A 95 -7.01 2.20 -25.17
N ARG A 96 -6.24 3.29 -25.35
CA ARG A 96 -6.41 4.56 -24.65
C ARG A 96 -7.79 5.19 -24.86
N LYS A 97 -8.34 5.06 -26.07
CA LYS A 97 -9.66 5.58 -26.45
C LYS A 97 -10.82 4.67 -26.08
N ARG A 98 -10.56 3.47 -25.54
CA ARG A 98 -11.62 2.51 -25.22
C ARG A 98 -12.53 3.07 -24.14
N GLU A 99 -13.83 3.05 -24.45
CA GLU A 99 -14.90 3.40 -23.52
C GLU A 99 -15.45 2.12 -22.88
N SER A 100 -15.73 2.21 -21.58
CA SER A 100 -16.44 1.17 -20.83
C SER A 100 -17.87 1.07 -21.33
N ALA A 101 -18.30 -0.15 -21.67
CA ALA A 101 -19.64 -0.40 -22.20
C ALA A 101 -20.74 -0.09 -21.17
N ASP A 102 -20.43 -0.14 -19.89
CA ASP A 102 -21.42 -0.04 -18.81
C ASP A 102 -21.71 1.41 -18.40
N ASN A 103 -20.70 2.30 -18.47
CA ASN A 103 -20.79 3.65 -17.91
C ASN A 103 -20.12 4.75 -18.77
N GLY A 104 -19.55 4.41 -19.93
CA GLY A 104 -18.90 5.37 -20.82
C GLY A 104 -17.57 5.92 -20.31
N GLU A 105 -17.06 5.43 -19.17
CA GLU A 105 -15.76 5.85 -18.64
C GLU A 105 -14.61 5.39 -19.55
N LYS A 106 -13.52 6.15 -19.55
CA LYS A 106 -12.29 5.83 -20.29
C LYS A 106 -11.22 5.35 -19.32
N PRO A 107 -11.23 4.06 -18.93
CA PRO A 107 -10.32 3.55 -17.90
C PRO A 107 -8.84 3.73 -18.25
N TYR A 108 -8.53 3.82 -19.54
CA TYR A 108 -7.17 3.91 -20.06
C TYR A 108 -6.79 5.31 -20.56
N GLU A 109 -7.60 6.35 -20.32
CA GLU A 109 -7.37 7.70 -20.87
C GLU A 109 -5.97 8.27 -20.55
N TYR A 110 -5.48 7.99 -19.33
CA TYR A 110 -4.20 8.45 -18.80
C TYR A 110 -3.04 7.45 -19.03
N PHE A 111 -3.28 6.39 -19.80
CA PHE A 111 -2.23 5.48 -20.22
C PHE A 111 -1.60 6.05 -21.49
N TYR A 112 -0.27 6.07 -21.53
CA TYR A 112 0.47 6.59 -22.68
C TYR A 112 1.54 5.62 -23.13
N TYR A 113 1.65 5.43 -24.44
CA TYR A 113 2.79 4.82 -25.08
C TYR A 113 3.37 5.79 -26.10
N LYS A 114 4.69 6.00 -26.04
CA LYS A 114 5.39 6.88 -26.96
C LYS A 114 6.78 6.36 -27.24
N GLU A 115 7.20 6.44 -28.49
CA GLU A 115 8.59 6.26 -28.90
C GLU A 115 9.29 7.62 -28.97
N ALA A 116 9.65 8.14 -27.80
CA ALA A 116 10.19 9.48 -27.67
C ALA A 116 11.60 9.55 -28.25
N THR A 117 11.73 10.20 -29.40
CA THR A 117 12.97 10.28 -30.18
C THR A 117 13.48 11.71 -30.22
N LEU A 118 14.80 11.89 -30.17
CA LEU A 118 15.40 13.24 -30.18
C LEU A 118 15.28 13.94 -31.54
N ASN A 119 15.29 13.15 -32.62
CA ASN A 119 15.03 13.59 -33.99
C ASN A 119 14.14 12.54 -34.70
N PRO A 120 12.79 12.58 -34.52
CA PRO A 120 11.85 11.65 -35.13
C PRO A 120 11.49 12.04 -36.56
N THR A 121 11.08 11.08 -37.39
CA THR A 121 10.44 11.38 -38.68
C THR A 121 9.09 12.11 -38.49
N ASN A 122 8.28 11.65 -37.54
CA ASN A 122 7.00 12.28 -37.21
C ASN A 122 7.14 13.15 -35.95
N VAL A 123 6.86 14.45 -36.07
CA VAL A 123 7.04 15.44 -34.98
C VAL A 123 6.25 15.13 -33.70
N ARG A 124 5.17 14.36 -33.80
CA ARG A 124 4.42 13.88 -32.62
C ARG A 124 5.30 13.04 -31.68
N ASP A 125 6.28 12.33 -32.23
CA ASP A 125 7.14 11.42 -31.49
C ASP A 125 8.39 12.14 -30.93
N GLN A 126 8.47 13.47 -31.09
CA GLN A 126 9.55 14.31 -30.58
C GLN A 126 9.60 14.23 -29.06
N ALA A 127 10.76 13.87 -28.52
CA ALA A 127 10.98 13.79 -27.09
C ALA A 127 10.76 15.17 -26.44
N ASN A 128 9.90 15.21 -25.42
CA ASN A 128 9.76 16.40 -24.57
C ASN A 128 10.98 16.52 -23.62
N PRO A 129 11.12 17.61 -22.85
CA PRO A 129 12.30 17.81 -22.00
C PRO A 129 12.54 16.69 -20.97
N PHE A 130 11.49 16.03 -20.48
CA PHE A 130 11.64 14.90 -19.56
C PHE A 130 12.11 13.64 -20.29
N GLU A 131 11.47 13.31 -21.41
CA GLU A 131 11.80 12.15 -22.24
C GLU A 131 13.23 12.26 -22.78
N ALA A 132 13.64 13.44 -23.26
CA ALA A 132 14.98 13.70 -23.75
C ALA A 132 16.05 13.43 -22.68
N ARG A 133 15.79 13.77 -21.40
CA ARG A 133 16.72 13.44 -20.32
C ARG A 133 16.88 11.93 -20.12
N ILE A 134 15.83 11.15 -20.32
CA ILE A 134 15.90 9.69 -20.25
C ILE A 134 16.71 9.13 -21.43
N VAL A 135 16.49 9.65 -22.65
CA VAL A 135 17.29 9.27 -23.82
C VAL A 135 18.78 9.58 -23.60
N GLU A 136 19.10 10.75 -23.04
CA GLU A 136 20.48 11.13 -22.74
C GLU A 136 21.13 10.24 -21.67
N LYS A 137 20.39 9.78 -20.67
CA LYS A 137 20.89 8.79 -19.70
C LYS A 137 21.32 7.49 -20.39
N PHE A 138 20.52 7.02 -21.35
CA PHE A 138 20.86 5.84 -22.14
C PHE A 138 22.10 6.09 -23.01
N ARG A 139 22.17 7.23 -23.70
CA ARG A 139 23.34 7.61 -24.54
C ARG A 139 24.65 7.66 -23.77
N LYS A 140 24.60 8.11 -22.50
CA LYS A 140 25.77 8.19 -21.61
C LYS A 140 26.14 6.88 -20.92
N ASN A 141 25.42 5.78 -21.20
CA ASN A 141 25.53 4.51 -20.48
C ASN A 141 25.34 4.64 -18.96
N GLU A 142 24.60 5.65 -18.49
CA GLU A 142 24.21 5.79 -17.08
C GLU A 142 23.07 4.81 -16.71
N ALA A 143 22.42 4.24 -17.73
CA ALA A 143 21.51 3.12 -17.63
C ALA A 143 21.70 2.22 -18.86
N THR A 144 21.92 0.91 -18.66
CA THR A 144 22.18 -0.06 -19.75
C THR A 144 20.95 -0.87 -20.16
N GLY A 145 19.83 -0.69 -19.46
CA GLY A 145 18.61 -1.46 -19.67
C GLY A 145 17.37 -0.61 -19.47
N GLN A 146 16.42 -1.10 -18.68
CA GLN A 146 15.18 -0.39 -18.39
C GLN A 146 15.39 0.70 -17.33
N VAL A 147 14.74 1.85 -17.50
CA VAL A 147 14.62 2.91 -16.47
C VAL A 147 13.16 3.03 -16.08
N THR A 148 12.90 3.06 -14.78
CA THR A 148 11.54 3.27 -14.24
C THR A 148 11.52 4.42 -13.26
N GLY A 149 10.33 4.94 -12.99
CA GLY A 149 10.15 5.95 -11.95
C GLY A 149 8.78 6.58 -11.96
N PHE A 150 8.63 7.61 -11.13
CA PHE A 150 7.41 8.41 -11.04
C PHE A 150 7.63 9.80 -11.64
N ARG A 151 6.58 10.35 -12.24
CA ARG A 151 6.49 11.75 -12.65
C ARG A 151 5.08 12.27 -12.44
N ASP A 152 4.95 13.55 -12.16
CA ASP A 152 3.65 14.22 -12.19
C ASP A 152 3.47 14.87 -13.56
N ASP A 153 2.32 14.65 -14.19
CA ASP A 153 1.95 15.25 -15.46
C ASP A 153 0.47 15.61 -15.44
N LEU A 154 0.14 16.86 -15.78
CA LEU A 154 -1.23 17.41 -15.76
C LEU A 154 -2.03 17.10 -14.48
N GLY A 155 -1.37 17.06 -13.31
CA GLY A 155 -2.00 16.77 -12.02
C GLY A 155 -2.22 15.27 -11.74
N VAL A 156 -1.77 14.39 -12.63
CA VAL A 156 -1.80 12.93 -12.46
C VAL A 156 -0.40 12.43 -12.17
N ARG A 157 -0.26 11.67 -11.07
CA ARG A 157 0.98 10.96 -10.78
C ARG A 157 1.07 9.72 -11.64
N LEU A 158 2.03 9.70 -12.57
CA LEU A 158 2.27 8.61 -13.49
C LEU A 158 3.50 7.80 -13.04
N PHE A 159 3.40 6.48 -13.15
CA PHE A 159 4.56 5.60 -13.17
C PHE A 159 4.97 5.37 -14.62
N TYR A 160 6.26 5.43 -14.92
CA TYR A 160 6.77 5.20 -16.27
C TYR A 160 7.80 4.07 -16.30
N VAL A 161 7.81 3.36 -17.42
CA VAL A 161 8.83 2.40 -17.83
C VAL A 161 9.42 2.87 -19.15
N ALA A 162 10.75 2.92 -19.24
CA ALA A 162 11.46 3.35 -20.42
C ALA A 162 12.53 2.33 -20.84
N ASN A 163 12.54 1.98 -22.13
CA ASN A 163 13.58 1.16 -22.76
C ASN A 163 14.29 1.97 -23.86
N PRO A 164 15.61 1.83 -24.06
CA PRO A 164 16.32 2.54 -25.11
C PRO A 164 15.92 2.05 -26.50
N ILE A 165 15.83 2.97 -27.47
CA ILE A 165 15.71 2.64 -28.89
C ILE A 165 17.11 2.71 -29.48
N LYS A 166 17.78 1.55 -29.55
CA LYS A 166 19.08 1.40 -30.19
C LYS A 166 18.90 0.92 -31.64
N ILE A 167 19.64 1.53 -32.56
CA ILE A 167 19.66 1.11 -33.97
C ILE A 167 20.54 -0.13 -34.11
N GLU A 168 19.94 -1.32 -33.96
CA GLU A 168 20.68 -2.59 -33.98
C GLU A 168 20.80 -3.21 -35.37
N LYS A 169 19.94 -2.82 -36.32
CA LYS A 169 19.87 -3.39 -37.67
C LYS A 169 20.10 -2.32 -38.74
N GLU A 170 20.84 -2.67 -39.78
CA GLU A 170 21.06 -1.80 -40.94
C GLU A 170 19.77 -1.48 -41.70
N SER A 171 18.75 -2.36 -41.61
CA SER A 171 17.45 -2.12 -42.24
C SER A 171 16.77 -0.84 -41.76
N CYS A 172 17.05 -0.37 -40.53
CA CYS A 172 16.58 0.92 -40.03
C CYS A 172 17.15 2.10 -40.84
N LEU A 173 18.38 1.96 -41.33
CA LEU A 173 19.09 3.01 -42.06
C LEU A 173 18.57 3.18 -43.48
N ARG A 174 17.79 2.23 -44.02
CA ARG A 174 17.06 2.41 -45.28
C ARG A 174 16.16 3.65 -45.26
N CYS A 175 15.53 3.94 -44.11
CA CYS A 175 14.61 5.07 -43.97
C CYS A 175 15.18 6.25 -43.16
N HIS A 176 16.25 6.03 -42.38
CA HIS A 176 16.74 6.98 -41.39
C HIS A 176 18.21 7.42 -41.56
N SER A 177 18.89 6.98 -42.63
CA SER A 177 20.27 7.42 -42.93
C SER A 177 20.28 8.82 -43.53
N THR A 178 20.05 8.95 -44.84
CA THR A 178 19.95 10.23 -45.55
C THR A 178 18.62 10.34 -46.28
N PRO A 179 18.13 11.55 -46.58
CA PRO A 179 16.91 11.73 -47.35
C PRO A 179 16.92 11.02 -48.70
N GLU A 180 18.06 10.97 -49.39
CA GLU A 180 18.18 10.37 -50.72
C GLU A 180 18.03 8.84 -50.71
N ALA A 181 18.37 8.20 -49.59
CA ALA A 181 18.23 6.75 -49.41
C ALA A 181 16.80 6.33 -49.04
N ALA A 182 15.99 7.26 -48.54
CA ALA A 182 14.67 6.96 -48.02
C ALA A 182 13.62 6.76 -49.14
N PRO A 183 12.57 5.96 -48.88
CA PRO A 183 11.44 5.84 -49.81
C PRO A 183 10.85 7.21 -50.16
N LYS A 184 10.59 7.45 -51.44
CA LYS A 184 10.03 8.73 -51.91
C LYS A 184 8.70 9.07 -51.24
N SER A 185 7.87 8.05 -51.01
CA SER A 185 6.60 8.18 -50.29
C SER A 185 6.77 8.73 -48.87
N GLN A 186 7.85 8.34 -48.17
CA GLN A 186 8.20 8.88 -46.84
C GLN A 186 8.51 10.37 -46.93
N LEU A 187 9.34 10.79 -47.90
CA LEU A 187 9.71 12.19 -48.08
C LEU A 187 8.50 13.05 -48.44
N ILE A 188 7.57 12.54 -49.25
CA ILE A 188 6.32 13.22 -49.58
C ILE A 188 5.47 13.44 -48.33
N SER A 189 5.39 12.43 -47.45
CA SER A 189 4.52 12.46 -46.27
C SER A 189 5.11 13.26 -45.11
N TYR A 190 6.43 13.21 -44.92
CA TYR A 190 7.11 13.71 -43.71
C TYR A 190 8.20 14.75 -43.97
N GLY A 191 8.58 14.97 -45.23
CA GLY A 191 9.69 15.85 -45.61
C GLY A 191 11.07 15.23 -45.37
N ASP A 192 12.10 16.05 -45.57
CA ASP A 192 13.52 15.68 -45.51
C ASP A 192 14.25 16.25 -44.28
N GLN A 193 13.56 16.99 -43.42
CA GLN A 193 14.18 17.75 -42.33
C GLN A 193 14.44 16.93 -41.05
N ASN A 194 13.56 15.98 -40.72
CA ASN A 194 13.62 15.24 -39.45
C ASN A 194 13.68 13.73 -39.68
N GLY A 195 14.20 12.99 -38.69
CA GLY A 195 14.25 11.52 -38.73
C GLY A 195 15.38 10.93 -39.56
N PHE A 196 16.38 11.73 -39.90
CA PHE A 196 17.59 11.31 -40.63
C PHE A 196 18.86 11.48 -39.79
N GLY A 197 19.98 10.96 -40.30
CA GLY A 197 21.30 11.05 -39.70
C GLY A 197 21.58 10.00 -38.62
N TRP A 198 20.69 9.01 -38.47
CA TRP A 198 20.87 7.95 -37.48
C TRP A 198 22.03 7.04 -37.86
N LYS A 199 22.75 6.51 -36.86
CA LYS A 199 23.88 5.60 -37.06
C LYS A 199 23.61 4.22 -36.44
N LEU A 200 24.21 3.19 -37.04
CA LEU A 200 24.19 1.85 -36.45
C LEU A 200 24.81 1.90 -35.04
N ASN A 201 24.17 1.20 -34.10
CA ASN A 201 24.44 1.18 -32.66
C ASN A 201 24.18 2.48 -31.89
N GLU A 202 23.64 3.51 -32.54
CA GLU A 202 23.22 4.74 -31.85
C GLU A 202 21.92 4.53 -31.07
N ILE A 203 21.80 5.17 -29.91
CA ILE A 203 20.53 5.30 -29.20
C ILE A 203 19.87 6.59 -29.67
N VAL A 204 18.73 6.48 -30.35
CA VAL A 204 18.04 7.63 -30.98
C VAL A 204 16.86 8.14 -30.16
N GLY A 205 16.34 7.30 -29.28
CA GLY A 205 15.16 7.58 -28.48
C GLY A 205 14.94 6.58 -27.34
N ALA A 206 13.76 6.64 -26.75
CA ALA A 206 13.29 5.72 -25.73
C ALA A 206 11.83 5.33 -26.00
N GLN A 207 11.53 4.03 -25.92
CA GLN A 207 10.15 3.56 -25.80
C GLN A 207 9.70 3.85 -24.38
N MET A 208 8.56 4.49 -24.21
CA MET A 208 8.04 4.88 -22.90
C MET A 208 6.59 4.47 -22.77
N VAL A 209 6.29 3.70 -21.72
CA VAL A 209 4.94 3.45 -21.22
C VAL A 209 4.76 4.28 -19.96
N SER A 210 3.64 4.98 -19.83
CA SER A 210 3.22 5.65 -18.60
C SER A 210 1.83 5.16 -18.20
N VAL A 211 1.67 4.83 -16.92
CA VAL A 211 0.40 4.37 -16.32
C VAL A 211 0.07 5.20 -15.08
N PRO A 212 -1.21 5.47 -14.78
CA PRO A 212 -1.62 6.25 -13.62
C PRO A 212 -1.36 5.51 -12.31
N ALA A 213 -0.53 6.10 -11.44
CA ALA A 213 -0.20 5.54 -10.14
C ALA A 213 -1.25 5.83 -9.06
N SER A 214 -2.05 6.86 -9.25
CA SER A 214 -3.06 7.26 -8.26
C SER A 214 -4.02 6.13 -7.92
N GLN A 215 -4.49 5.35 -8.89
CA GLN A 215 -5.47 4.30 -8.67
C GLN A 215 -4.91 3.18 -7.76
N VAL A 216 -3.74 2.64 -8.08
CA VAL A 216 -3.11 1.55 -7.32
C VAL A 216 -2.77 1.99 -5.88
N PHE A 217 -2.19 3.18 -5.73
CA PHE A 217 -1.81 3.69 -4.41
C PHE A 217 -3.01 4.11 -3.56
N ASN A 218 -4.09 4.61 -4.18
CA ASN A 218 -5.33 4.93 -3.45
C ASN A 218 -6.02 3.66 -2.94
N GLN A 219 -6.04 2.59 -3.74
CA GLN A 219 -6.55 1.28 -3.30
C GLN A 219 -5.71 0.74 -2.13
N ALA A 220 -4.38 0.82 -2.21
CA ALA A 220 -3.49 0.44 -1.13
C ALA A 220 -3.79 1.23 0.17
N ARG A 221 -3.99 2.54 0.07
CA ARG A 221 -4.36 3.40 1.20
C ARG A 221 -5.72 3.05 1.79
N GLN A 222 -6.72 2.78 0.94
CA GLN A 222 -8.07 2.41 1.38
C GLN A 222 -8.05 1.07 2.13
N LEU A 223 -7.28 0.09 1.63
CA LEU A 223 -7.08 -1.18 2.31
C LEU A 223 -6.38 -1.00 3.65
N GLN A 224 -5.33 -0.16 3.72
CA GLN A 224 -4.65 0.17 4.96
C GLN A 224 -5.62 0.74 6.02
N LEU A 225 -6.43 1.73 5.63
CA LEU A 225 -7.42 2.34 6.52
C LEU A 225 -8.49 1.34 6.97
N SER A 226 -8.93 0.45 6.07
CA SER A 226 -9.91 -0.59 6.40
C SER A 226 -9.35 -1.58 7.42
N VAL A 227 -8.11 -2.05 7.24
CA VAL A 227 -7.44 -2.95 8.19
C VAL A 227 -7.24 -2.28 9.54
N LEU A 228 -6.74 -1.04 9.58
CA LEU A 228 -6.58 -0.29 10.82
C LEU A 228 -7.92 -0.03 11.52
N GLY A 229 -8.98 0.25 10.75
CA GLY A 229 -10.34 0.40 11.26
C GLY A 229 -10.86 -0.87 11.93
N ILE A 230 -10.68 -2.04 11.29
CA ILE A 230 -11.06 -3.33 11.86
C ILE A 230 -10.28 -3.62 13.14
N LEU A 231 -8.96 -3.37 13.16
CA LEU A 231 -8.14 -3.54 14.36
C LEU A 231 -8.59 -2.63 15.52
N LEU A 232 -8.92 -1.38 15.22
CA LEU A 232 -9.44 -0.43 16.21
C LEU A 232 -10.77 -0.90 16.80
N VAL A 233 -11.72 -1.28 15.94
CA VAL A 233 -13.03 -1.79 16.39
C VAL A 233 -12.86 -3.07 17.22
N GLY A 234 -12.05 -4.02 16.75
CA GLY A 234 -11.77 -5.26 17.48
C GLY A 234 -11.17 -5.01 18.86
N PHE A 235 -10.26 -4.04 18.98
CA PHE A 235 -9.70 -3.65 20.27
C PHE A 235 -10.72 -3.00 21.19
N LEU A 236 -11.56 -2.09 20.70
CA LEU A 236 -12.60 -1.46 21.52
C LEU A 236 -13.59 -2.51 22.07
N VAL A 237 -13.94 -3.51 21.25
CA VAL A 237 -14.78 -4.64 21.69
C VAL A 237 -14.06 -5.47 22.76
N ALA A 238 -12.80 -5.85 22.53
CA ALA A 238 -12.01 -6.62 23.51
C ALA A 238 -11.84 -5.86 24.84
N LEU A 239 -11.56 -4.55 24.77
CA LEU A 239 -11.45 -3.67 25.93
C LEU A 239 -12.78 -3.58 26.70
N GLY A 240 -13.91 -3.51 25.99
CA GLY A 240 -15.24 -3.53 26.58
C GLY A 240 -15.53 -4.84 27.31
N ILE A 241 -15.28 -5.98 26.67
CA ILE A 241 -15.44 -7.32 27.27
C ILE A 241 -14.55 -7.47 28.51
N LEU A 242 -13.29 -7.07 28.41
CA LEU A 242 -12.34 -7.15 29.52
C LEU A 242 -12.77 -6.27 30.70
N ASN A 243 -13.24 -5.04 30.45
CA ASN A 243 -13.75 -4.17 31.51
C ASN A 243 -15.00 -4.75 32.18
N LEU A 244 -15.92 -5.34 31.41
CA LEU A 244 -17.10 -6.02 31.95
C LEU A 244 -16.69 -7.20 32.84
N PHE A 245 -15.76 -8.02 32.37
CA PHE A 245 -15.21 -9.15 33.12
C PHE A 245 -14.54 -8.69 34.42
N LEU A 246 -13.61 -7.74 34.35
CA LEU A 246 -12.89 -7.24 35.54
C LEU A 246 -13.82 -6.59 36.54
N ASN A 247 -14.78 -5.79 36.07
CA ASN A 247 -15.72 -5.13 36.97
C ASN A 247 -16.57 -6.15 37.73
N ARG A 248 -17.04 -7.20 37.05
CA ARG A 248 -17.92 -8.21 37.63
C ARG A 248 -17.17 -9.23 38.49
N SER A 249 -16.00 -9.69 38.05
CA SER A 249 -15.26 -10.79 38.67
C SER A 249 -14.28 -10.32 39.75
N ILE A 250 -13.74 -9.10 39.67
CA ILE A 250 -12.67 -8.64 40.56
C ILE A 250 -13.07 -7.35 41.30
N ILE A 251 -13.38 -6.27 40.58
CA ILE A 251 -13.53 -4.94 41.18
C ILE A 251 -14.76 -4.89 42.11
N SER A 252 -15.93 -5.35 41.64
CA SER A 252 -17.16 -5.33 42.43
C SER A 252 -17.07 -6.21 43.69
N PRO A 253 -16.59 -7.47 43.64
CA PRO A 253 -16.33 -8.27 44.84
C PRO A 253 -15.37 -7.60 45.82
N LEU A 254 -14.24 -7.06 45.35
CA LEU A 254 -13.27 -6.38 46.22
C LEU A 254 -13.84 -5.13 46.90
N GLN A 255 -14.64 -4.33 46.18
CA GLN A 255 -15.32 -3.18 46.77
C GLN A 255 -16.34 -3.59 47.85
N LYS A 256 -17.10 -4.66 47.60
CA LYS A 256 -18.04 -5.22 48.59
C LYS A 256 -17.31 -5.76 49.83
N MET A 257 -16.17 -6.41 49.63
CA MET A 257 -15.32 -6.91 50.74
C MET A 257 -14.69 -5.77 51.54
N SER A 258 -14.18 -4.74 50.86
CA SER A 258 -13.61 -3.56 51.52
C SER A 258 -14.66 -2.81 52.36
N THR A 259 -15.86 -2.58 51.81
CA THR A 259 -16.96 -1.94 52.55
C THR A 259 -17.49 -2.81 53.69
N TRP A 260 -17.49 -4.14 53.53
CA TRP A 260 -17.81 -5.07 54.61
C TRP A 260 -16.77 -5.03 55.74
N ALA A 261 -15.47 -5.09 55.41
CA ALA A 261 -14.39 -5.04 56.39
C ALA A 261 -14.38 -3.70 57.16
N GLN A 262 -14.67 -2.59 56.47
CA GLN A 262 -14.78 -1.28 57.11
C GLN A 262 -15.86 -1.28 58.22
N ARG A 263 -17.04 -1.85 57.95
CA ARG A 263 -18.14 -1.95 58.93
C ARG A 263 -17.78 -2.83 60.13
N VAL A 264 -17.14 -3.97 59.88
CA VAL A 264 -16.62 -4.83 60.97
C VAL A 264 -15.62 -4.07 61.83
N SER A 265 -14.70 -3.30 61.21
CA SER A 265 -13.68 -2.55 61.94
C SER A 265 -14.25 -1.43 62.82
N THR A 266 -15.40 -0.86 62.46
CA THR A 266 -16.08 0.18 63.24
C THR A 266 -17.01 -0.38 64.32
N GLY A 267 -17.00 -1.69 64.56
CA GLY A 267 -17.78 -2.34 65.61
C GLY A 267 -19.24 -2.64 65.23
N GLU A 268 -19.62 -2.53 63.95
CA GLU A 268 -20.95 -2.98 63.51
C GLU A 268 -20.97 -4.51 63.43
N ALA A 269 -22.03 -5.12 63.98
CA ALA A 269 -22.26 -6.56 63.87
C ALA A 269 -22.61 -6.94 62.41
N ALA A 270 -21.59 -7.10 61.56
CA ALA A 270 -21.77 -7.50 60.18
C ALA A 270 -21.94 -9.02 60.06
N SER A 271 -22.95 -9.49 59.32
CA SER A 271 -23.10 -10.89 58.93
C SER A 271 -21.93 -11.36 58.07
N GLU A 272 -21.67 -12.67 57.99
CA GLU A 272 -20.59 -13.22 57.16
C GLU A 272 -20.68 -12.75 55.70
N TYR A 273 -19.53 -12.41 55.11
CA TYR A 273 -19.48 -12.07 53.70
C TYR A 273 -19.67 -13.33 52.86
N LYS A 274 -20.82 -13.41 52.16
CA LYS A 274 -21.17 -14.54 51.29
C LYS A 274 -20.67 -14.27 49.86
N HIS A 275 -19.53 -14.86 49.52
CA HIS A 275 -19.05 -14.92 48.14
C HIS A 275 -18.54 -16.32 47.83
N GLN A 276 -19.32 -17.05 47.04
CA GLN A 276 -19.00 -18.41 46.62
C GLN A 276 -18.23 -18.35 45.30
N SER A 277 -16.93 -18.08 45.39
CA SER A 277 -15.99 -18.33 44.30
C SER A 277 -14.93 -19.32 44.75
N LYS A 278 -14.38 -20.09 43.81
CA LYS A 278 -13.26 -21.00 44.03
C LYS A 278 -11.92 -20.41 43.60
N ASP A 279 -11.93 -19.15 43.14
CA ASP A 279 -10.74 -18.39 42.78
C ASP A 279 -10.10 -17.72 44.01
N GLU A 280 -9.05 -16.94 43.77
CA GLU A 280 -8.31 -16.18 44.78
C GLU A 280 -9.21 -15.17 45.52
N ILE A 281 -10.26 -14.64 44.88
CA ILE A 281 -11.22 -13.73 45.52
C ILE A 281 -12.07 -14.50 46.54
N GLY A 282 -12.48 -15.73 46.21
CA GLY A 282 -13.14 -16.65 47.15
C GLY A 282 -12.28 -17.03 48.36
N ILE A 283 -11.00 -17.33 48.13
CA ILE A 283 -10.04 -17.63 49.21
C ILE A 283 -9.85 -16.42 50.14
N LEU A 284 -9.77 -15.21 49.57
CA LEU A 284 -9.68 -13.97 50.34
C LEU A 284 -10.95 -13.73 51.18
N ALA A 285 -12.13 -13.97 50.61
CA ALA A 285 -13.41 -13.86 51.32
C ALA A 285 -13.48 -14.81 52.52
N SER A 286 -13.06 -16.06 52.33
CA SER A 286 -12.97 -17.05 53.41
C SER A 286 -12.01 -16.61 54.52
N SER A 287 -10.86 -16.04 54.15
CA SER A 287 -9.85 -15.56 55.09
C SER A 287 -10.34 -14.36 55.91
N LEU A 288 -11.05 -13.42 55.29
CA LEU A 288 -11.67 -12.28 55.99
C LEU A 288 -12.76 -12.71 56.96
N ASN A 289 -13.60 -13.69 56.61
CA ASN A 289 -14.60 -14.24 57.53
C ASN A 289 -13.93 -14.87 58.76
N ARG A 290 -12.85 -15.65 58.59
CA ARG A 290 -12.09 -16.22 59.73
C ARG A 290 -11.51 -15.13 60.63
N LEU A 291 -10.94 -14.07 60.05
CA LEU A 291 -10.39 -12.94 60.81
C LEU A 291 -11.46 -12.28 61.69
N LYS A 292 -12.67 -12.07 61.15
CA LYS A 292 -13.81 -11.53 61.91
C LYS A 292 -14.14 -12.42 63.11
N VAL A 293 -14.24 -13.74 62.91
CA VAL A 293 -14.52 -14.69 63.98
C VAL A 293 -13.46 -14.63 65.09
N SER A 294 -12.18 -14.55 64.72
CA SER A 294 -11.08 -14.38 65.69
C SER A 294 -11.17 -13.05 66.46
N LEU A 295 -11.54 -11.96 65.79
CA LEU A 295 -11.71 -10.65 66.42
C LEU A 295 -12.88 -10.64 67.42
N ASP A 296 -14.03 -11.23 67.03
CA ASP A 296 -15.21 -11.37 67.89
C ASP A 296 -14.87 -12.17 69.16
N MET A 297 -14.11 -13.28 69.02
CA MET A 297 -13.65 -14.06 70.18
C MET A 297 -12.73 -13.26 71.11
N ALA A 298 -11.77 -12.51 70.58
CA ALA A 298 -10.86 -11.70 71.37
C ALA A 298 -11.59 -10.58 72.15
N MET A 299 -12.54 -9.90 71.50
CA MET A 299 -13.36 -8.87 72.15
C MET A 299 -14.26 -9.45 73.25
N ASN A 300 -14.82 -10.64 73.04
CA ASN A 300 -15.61 -11.34 74.07
C ASN A 300 -14.76 -11.76 75.28
N MET A 301 -13.51 -12.17 75.06
CA MET A 301 -12.58 -12.49 76.16
C MET A 301 -12.21 -11.27 76.99
N LEU A 302 -12.04 -10.09 76.36
CA LEU A 302 -11.76 -8.83 77.06
C LEU A 302 -12.97 -8.33 77.86
N ASN A 303 -14.18 -8.53 77.36
CA ASN A 303 -15.42 -8.09 78.01
C ASN A 303 -15.95 -9.09 79.05
N SER A 304 -15.37 -10.29 79.14
CA SER A 304 -15.73 -11.27 80.17
C SER A 304 -15.02 -10.92 81.48
N PRO A 305 -15.74 -10.67 82.60
CA PRO A 305 -15.10 -10.34 83.87
C PRO A 305 -14.23 -11.52 84.33
N GLN A 306 -12.95 -11.24 84.62
CA GLN A 306 -12.05 -12.19 85.28
C GLN A 306 -12.62 -12.52 86.66
N ASN A 307 -13.34 -13.64 86.77
CA ASN A 307 -13.62 -14.22 88.09
C ASN A 307 -12.33 -14.87 88.60
N PRO A 308 -11.78 -14.45 89.75
CA PRO A 308 -10.63 -15.14 90.32
C PRO A 308 -11.03 -16.58 90.70
N PRO A 309 -10.11 -17.54 90.60
CA PRO A 309 -10.41 -18.93 90.94
C PRO A 309 -10.76 -19.03 92.43
N ASN A 310 -11.91 -19.65 92.73
CA ASN A 310 -12.26 -20.02 94.10
C ASN A 310 -11.19 -20.99 94.65
N PRO A 311 -10.75 -20.81 95.91
CA PRO A 311 -9.78 -21.72 96.51
C PRO A 311 -10.40 -23.11 96.70
N PRO A 312 -9.58 -24.18 96.61
CA PRO A 312 -10.07 -25.54 96.72
C PRO A 312 -10.54 -25.83 98.17
N GLN A 313 -11.71 -26.48 98.27
CA GLN A 313 -12.13 -27.22 99.47
C GLN A 313 -11.95 -28.71 99.23
#